data_AF-A0A9D6VC56-F1
#
_entry.id   AF-A0A9D6VC56-F1
#
_cell.length_a   1.000
_cell.length_b   1.000
_cell.length_c   1.000
_cell.angle_alpha   90.00
_cell.angle_beta   90.00
_cell.angle_gamma   90.00
#
_symmetry.space_group_name_H-M   'P 1'
#
loop_
_entity.id
_entity.type
_entity.pdbx_description
1 polymer ?
#
loop_
_entity_poly.entity_id
_entity_poly.type
_entity_poly.pdbx_seq_one_letter_code
_entity_poly.pdbx_strand_id
1 'polypeptide(L)'
;MTHFIKSKEDLRWLMAHTGGFRGGYVTDVQVAKRRLLDEASGLEVPAGTTVTVVIRYRMRQMARVVKLTMTGVTDFSMFEQEGADCSTLGVIQAELNDGNLRFWFDPQGELYVVCEEAQLEEVAAPSLEPLSLEQVAQWTFQSAVPEWPTVTWFLAELDVAGVPCTWRVMTSAAGRHPSIQWEGDLLPASMQGSEGITGVHCMLYGPLDGPGFGMVLRVRGAQDRRTGQVLSILADLIAQRFSGQCLVGNTIIPGEEWQNWRSLGQQRGADE
;
A
#
# COMPACT_ATOMS: atom_id res chain seq x y z
N MET A 1 6.25 7.39 -0.61
CA MET A 1 7.47 7.95 -1.27
C MET A 1 7.49 7.52 -2.73
N THR A 2 7.97 8.35 -3.65
CA THR A 2 8.12 7.98 -5.07
C THR A 2 9.56 8.26 -5.54
N HIS A 3 10.17 7.33 -6.27
CA HIS A 3 11.55 7.46 -6.78
C HIS A 3 11.69 6.85 -8.18
N PHE A 4 12.36 7.56 -9.09
CA PHE A 4 12.66 7.07 -10.45
C PHE A 4 14.05 6.45 -10.49
N ILE A 5 14.20 5.37 -11.24
CA ILE A 5 15.42 4.56 -11.30
C ILE A 5 15.81 4.46 -12.76
N LYS A 6 16.96 5.03 -13.11
CA LYS A 6 17.54 4.94 -14.46
C LYS A 6 19.06 4.76 -14.43
N SER A 7 19.72 5.21 -13.38
CA SER A 7 21.17 5.19 -13.25
C SER A 7 21.66 4.12 -12.29
N LYS A 8 22.98 3.89 -12.31
CA LYS A 8 23.64 2.97 -11.37
C LYS A 8 23.53 3.48 -9.93
N GLU A 9 23.56 4.79 -9.73
CA GLU A 9 23.36 5.45 -8.45
C GLU A 9 21.95 5.20 -7.90
N ASP A 10 20.92 5.33 -8.74
CA ASP A 10 19.53 5.03 -8.35
C ASP A 10 19.36 3.56 -7.98
N LEU A 11 20.01 2.65 -8.72
CA LEU A 11 19.96 1.22 -8.42
C LEU A 11 20.61 0.91 -7.08
N ARG A 12 21.77 1.52 -6.77
CA ARG A 12 22.40 1.39 -5.45
C ARG A 12 21.50 1.94 -4.36
N TRP A 13 20.84 3.08 -4.60
CA TRP A 13 19.87 3.64 -3.68
C TRP A 13 18.72 2.66 -3.42
N LEU A 14 18.11 2.09 -4.47
CA LEU A 14 17.03 1.11 -4.35
C LEU A 14 17.45 -0.05 -3.45
N MET A 15 18.62 -0.64 -3.71
CA MET A 15 19.10 -1.80 -2.96
C MET A 15 19.36 -1.46 -1.48
N ALA A 16 19.93 -0.28 -1.20
CA ALA A 16 20.19 0.18 0.16
C ALA A 16 18.91 0.55 0.90
N HIS A 17 17.95 1.19 0.22
CA HIS A 17 16.69 1.67 0.80
C HIS A 17 15.73 0.52 1.13
N THR A 18 15.73 -0.53 0.31
CA THR A 18 14.81 -1.66 0.44
C THR A 18 15.44 -2.88 1.10
N GLY A 19 16.76 -2.88 1.30
CA GLY A 19 17.52 -4.07 1.70
C GLY A 19 17.45 -5.20 0.68
N GLY A 20 17.17 -4.87 -0.60
CA GLY A 20 16.90 -5.83 -1.66
C GLY A 20 15.65 -6.67 -1.41
N PHE A 21 14.65 -6.10 -0.73
CA PHE A 21 13.39 -6.75 -0.36
C PHE A 21 13.55 -8.04 0.46
N ARG A 22 14.63 -8.14 1.25
CA ARG A 22 14.99 -9.36 1.96
C ARG A 22 13.86 -9.90 2.84
N GLY A 23 13.51 -11.17 2.64
CA GLY A 23 12.46 -11.85 3.41
C GLY A 23 11.05 -11.31 3.15
N GLY A 24 10.88 -10.55 2.07
CA GLY A 24 9.58 -10.13 1.56
C GLY A 24 8.95 -11.18 0.65
N TYR A 25 7.88 -10.79 -0.03
CA TYR A 25 7.23 -11.61 -1.05
C TYR A 25 6.53 -10.70 -2.07
N VAL A 26 6.45 -11.19 -3.31
CA VAL A 26 5.63 -10.58 -4.36
C VAL A 26 4.17 -10.95 -4.10
N THR A 27 3.27 -9.97 -4.15
CA THR A 27 1.83 -10.19 -3.94
C THR A 27 0.99 -10.04 -5.19
N ASP A 28 1.52 -9.36 -6.21
CA ASP A 28 0.83 -9.11 -7.46
C ASP A 28 1.85 -8.77 -8.56
N VAL A 29 1.58 -9.25 -9.76
CA VAL A 29 2.36 -8.95 -10.98
C VAL A 29 1.37 -8.61 -12.09
N GLN A 30 1.49 -7.41 -12.63
CA GLN A 30 0.63 -6.91 -13.70
C GLN A 30 1.46 -6.61 -14.93
N VAL A 31 0.98 -7.04 -16.09
CA VAL A 31 1.63 -6.79 -17.39
C VAL A 31 0.66 -6.04 -18.29
N ALA A 32 1.04 -4.83 -18.69
CA ALA A 32 0.28 -4.00 -19.61
C ALA A 32 1.05 -3.83 -20.92
N LYS A 33 0.51 -4.35 -22.03
CA LYS A 33 1.06 -4.17 -23.37
C LYS A 33 0.32 -3.04 -24.07
N ARG A 34 1.02 -1.94 -24.35
CA ARG A 34 0.44 -0.81 -25.09
C ARG A 34 0.55 -1.07 -26.59
N ARG A 35 -0.52 -0.76 -27.32
CA ARG A 35 -0.54 -0.77 -28.78
C ARG A 35 -1.00 0.59 -29.29
N LEU A 36 -0.46 1.01 -30.43
CA LEU A 36 -0.90 2.21 -31.14
C LEU A 36 -1.47 1.78 -32.48
N LEU A 37 -2.52 2.47 -32.93
CA LEU A 37 -3.01 2.30 -34.29
C LEU A 37 -2.11 3.11 -35.22
N ASP A 38 -1.44 2.45 -36.15
CA ASP A 38 -0.77 3.13 -37.25
C ASP A 38 -1.83 3.57 -38.28
N GLU A 39 -2.09 4.87 -38.36
CA GLU A 39 -3.12 5.45 -39.24
C GLU A 39 -2.85 5.18 -40.73
N ALA A 40 -1.59 4.97 -41.13
CA ALA A 40 -1.24 4.74 -42.52
C ALA A 40 -1.54 3.30 -42.98
N SER A 41 -1.33 2.32 -42.09
CA SER A 41 -1.58 0.90 -42.39
C SER A 41 -2.90 0.37 -41.83
N GLY A 42 -3.53 1.10 -40.89
CA GLY A 42 -4.70 0.66 -40.14
C GLY A 42 -4.40 -0.48 -39.16
N LEU A 43 -3.13 -0.78 -38.88
CA LEU A 43 -2.72 -1.90 -38.02
C LEU A 43 -2.33 -1.44 -36.61
N GLU A 44 -2.61 -2.28 -35.62
CA GLU A 44 -2.11 -2.07 -34.26
C GLU A 44 -0.64 -2.48 -34.13
N VAL A 45 0.24 -1.49 -33.92
CA VAL A 45 1.67 -1.67 -33.67
C VAL A 45 1.96 -1.67 -32.17
N PRO A 46 2.86 -2.55 -31.67
CA PRO A 46 3.31 -2.49 -30.28
C PRO A 46 3.95 -1.13 -29.95
N ALA A 47 3.58 -0.56 -28.80
CA ALA A 47 3.99 0.78 -28.38
C ALA A 47 4.59 0.79 -26.96
N GLY A 48 5.16 -0.35 -26.57
CA GLY A 48 5.81 -0.54 -25.28
C GLY A 48 5.05 -1.49 -24.36
N THR A 49 5.80 -2.05 -23.42
CA THR A 49 5.28 -2.91 -22.36
C THR A 49 5.66 -2.31 -21.01
N THR A 50 4.71 -2.35 -20.09
CA THR A 50 4.90 -1.98 -18.68
C THR A 50 4.65 -3.21 -17.82
N VAL A 51 5.55 -3.48 -16.89
CA VAL A 51 5.35 -4.50 -15.85
C VAL A 51 5.31 -3.81 -14.50
N THR A 52 4.32 -4.12 -13.68
CA THR A 52 4.19 -3.62 -12.32
C THR A 52 4.22 -4.79 -11.35
N VAL A 53 5.08 -4.71 -10.33
CA VAL A 53 5.21 -5.72 -9.29
C VAL A 53 4.91 -5.07 -7.94
N VAL A 54 4.03 -5.69 -7.15
CA VAL A 54 3.75 -5.27 -5.77
C VAL A 54 4.48 -6.19 -4.81
N ILE A 55 5.28 -5.61 -3.91
CA ILE A 55 6.13 -6.35 -2.99
C ILE A 55 5.82 -5.92 -1.56
N ARG A 56 5.60 -6.91 -0.68
CA ARG A 56 5.51 -6.70 0.76
C ARG A 56 6.79 -7.16 1.41
N TYR A 57 7.39 -6.32 2.25
CA TYR A 57 8.64 -6.64 2.93
C TYR A 57 8.75 -5.96 4.29
N ARG A 58 9.81 -6.31 5.00
CA ARG A 58 10.13 -5.75 6.31
C ARG A 58 11.52 -5.20 6.34
N MET A 59 11.66 -4.03 6.95
CA MET A 59 12.96 -3.42 7.18
C MET A 59 12.89 -2.58 8.44
N ARG A 60 13.85 -2.76 9.35
CA ARG A 60 13.98 -1.97 10.59
C ARG A 60 12.67 -1.85 11.38
N GLN A 61 12.00 -2.99 11.64
CA GLN A 61 10.71 -3.06 12.36
C GLN A 61 9.53 -2.35 11.67
N MET A 62 9.67 -1.96 10.41
CA MET A 62 8.59 -1.40 9.60
C MET A 62 8.08 -2.44 8.61
N ALA A 63 6.75 -2.52 8.49
CA ALA A 63 6.10 -3.19 7.39
C ALA A 63 6.01 -2.20 6.21
N ARG A 64 6.45 -2.64 5.04
CA ARG A 64 6.52 -1.80 3.83
C ARG A 64 5.82 -2.53 2.69
N VAL A 65 5.07 -1.78 1.89
CA VAL A 65 4.53 -2.22 0.62
C VAL A 65 5.01 -1.28 -0.45
N VAL A 66 5.55 -1.85 -1.50
CA VAL A 66 6.06 -1.10 -2.64
C VAL A 66 5.40 -1.58 -3.92
N LYS A 67 5.13 -0.64 -4.81
CA LYS A 67 4.77 -0.87 -6.20
C LYS A 67 5.95 -0.43 -7.05
N LEU A 68 6.56 -1.39 -7.75
CA LEU A 68 7.65 -1.14 -8.68
C LEU A 68 7.09 -1.23 -10.10
N THR A 69 7.03 -0.10 -10.80
CA THR A 69 6.54 0.02 -12.17
C THR A 69 7.73 0.13 -13.12
N MET A 70 7.87 -0.81 -14.05
CA MET A 70 8.97 -0.90 -15.00
C MET A 70 8.44 -0.65 -16.41
N THR A 71 9.02 0.32 -17.11
CA THR A 71 8.57 0.77 -18.44
C THR A 71 9.69 0.59 -19.48
N GLY A 72 9.31 0.49 -20.74
CA GLY A 72 10.26 0.11 -21.80
C GLY A 72 10.73 -1.33 -21.63
N VAL A 73 9.83 -2.23 -21.21
CA VAL A 73 10.17 -3.63 -20.95
C VAL A 73 10.50 -4.33 -22.27
N THR A 74 11.73 -4.81 -22.38
CA THR A 74 12.26 -5.49 -23.57
C THR A 74 12.29 -7.01 -23.40
N ASP A 75 12.38 -7.49 -22.16
CA ASP A 75 12.34 -8.91 -21.83
C ASP A 75 11.70 -9.13 -20.45
N PHE A 76 10.92 -10.20 -20.30
CA PHE A 76 10.17 -10.52 -19.09
C PHE A 76 9.82 -12.00 -19.04
N SER A 77 10.04 -12.61 -17.88
CA SER A 77 9.54 -13.95 -17.57
C SER A 77 8.71 -13.92 -16.30
N MET A 78 7.63 -14.70 -16.32
CA MET A 78 6.82 -15.07 -15.17
C MET A 78 6.34 -16.48 -15.45
N PHE A 79 6.99 -17.47 -14.84
CA PHE A 79 6.56 -18.86 -14.96
C PHE A 79 5.34 -19.08 -14.07
N GLU A 80 4.24 -19.60 -14.62
CA GLU A 80 2.97 -19.82 -13.93
C GLU A 80 3.17 -20.71 -12.69
N GLN A 81 2.96 -20.19 -11.48
CA GLN A 81 2.54 -21.04 -10.37
C GLN A 81 1.01 -20.98 -10.31
N GLU A 82 0.37 -22.13 -10.38
CA GLU A 82 -1.09 -22.25 -10.38
C GLU A 82 -1.71 -21.47 -9.20
N GLY A 83 -2.38 -20.35 -9.51
CA GLY A 83 -3.49 -19.79 -8.73
C GLY A 83 -3.19 -19.09 -7.39
N ALA A 84 -1.94 -18.97 -6.95
CA ALA A 84 -1.59 -18.20 -5.75
C ALA A 84 -0.10 -17.76 -5.77
N ASP A 85 0.29 -17.01 -6.80
CA ASP A 85 1.68 -16.57 -7.02
C ASP A 85 2.20 -15.64 -5.91
N CYS A 86 2.78 -16.22 -4.87
CA CYS A 86 3.52 -15.52 -3.82
C CYS A 86 4.97 -16.00 -3.82
N SER A 87 5.81 -15.45 -4.71
CA SER A 87 7.24 -15.73 -4.67
C SER A 87 7.86 -15.10 -3.41
N THR A 88 8.31 -15.94 -2.48
CA THR A 88 9.09 -15.47 -1.34
C THR A 88 10.41 -14.91 -1.84
N LEU A 89 10.71 -13.67 -1.48
CA LEU A 89 11.92 -12.98 -1.88
C LEU A 89 13.04 -13.30 -0.88
N GLY A 90 14.10 -13.94 -1.38
CA GLY A 90 15.36 -14.08 -0.65
C GLY A 90 16.05 -12.71 -0.54
N VAL A 91 16.71 -12.30 -1.63
CA VAL A 91 17.17 -10.93 -1.90
C VAL A 91 17.12 -10.79 -3.42
N ILE A 92 16.52 -9.71 -3.92
CA ILE A 92 16.50 -9.51 -5.37
C ILE A 92 17.92 -9.26 -5.91
N GLN A 93 18.18 -9.67 -7.14
CA GLN A 93 19.37 -9.24 -7.85
C GLN A 93 18.96 -8.14 -8.83
N ALA A 94 19.82 -7.14 -8.99
CA ALA A 94 19.59 -6.11 -9.99
C ALA A 94 20.90 -5.62 -10.60
N GLU A 95 20.87 -5.39 -11.91
CA GLU A 95 22.01 -4.84 -12.66
C GLU A 95 21.54 -3.74 -13.62
N LEU A 96 22.49 -2.87 -14.00
CA LEU A 96 22.33 -1.94 -15.10
C LEU A 96 23.36 -2.33 -16.17
N ASN A 97 22.90 -2.75 -17.34
CA ASN A 97 23.74 -3.18 -18.45
C ASN A 97 23.27 -2.54 -19.76
N ASP A 98 24.19 -1.92 -20.51
CA ASP A 98 23.92 -1.23 -21.76
C ASP A 98 22.68 -0.31 -21.73
N GLY A 99 22.51 0.42 -20.63
CA GLY A 99 21.38 1.34 -20.42
C GLY A 99 20.07 0.67 -20.01
N ASN A 100 20.01 -0.65 -19.89
CA ASN A 100 18.85 -1.40 -19.43
C ASN A 100 19.03 -1.86 -17.98
N LEU A 101 17.98 -1.68 -17.19
CA LEU A 101 17.84 -2.27 -15.87
C LEU A 101 17.36 -3.71 -16.00
N ARG A 102 17.96 -4.62 -15.23
CA ARG A 102 17.47 -5.98 -15.10
C ARG A 102 17.26 -6.30 -13.63
N PHE A 103 16.09 -6.83 -13.32
CA PHE A 103 15.68 -7.25 -11.98
C PHE A 103 15.38 -8.75 -12.00
N TRP A 104 15.96 -9.49 -11.05
CA TRP A 104 15.59 -10.88 -10.77
C TRP A 104 14.98 -10.94 -9.37
N PHE A 105 13.73 -11.37 -9.31
CA PHE A 105 12.97 -11.38 -8.07
C PHE A 105 13.15 -12.70 -7.32
N ASP A 106 13.33 -13.81 -8.03
CA ASP A 106 13.71 -15.08 -7.42
C ASP A 106 15.13 -15.51 -7.84
N PRO A 107 15.81 -16.31 -6.99
CA PRO A 107 17.12 -16.87 -7.30
C PRO A 107 17.15 -17.87 -8.48
N GLN A 108 16.00 -18.42 -8.88
CA GLN A 108 15.90 -19.43 -9.93
C GLN A 108 15.81 -18.81 -11.33
N GLY A 109 15.48 -17.52 -11.42
CA GLY A 109 15.29 -16.78 -12.66
C GLY A 109 13.89 -16.93 -13.26
N GLU A 110 12.90 -17.36 -12.49
CA GLU A 110 11.54 -17.62 -12.98
C GLU A 110 10.72 -16.32 -13.16
N LEU A 111 11.01 -15.32 -12.34
CA LEU A 111 10.46 -13.96 -12.35
C LEU A 111 11.60 -12.96 -12.51
N TYR A 112 11.73 -12.44 -13.72
CA TYR A 112 12.67 -11.37 -14.04
C TYR A 112 12.09 -10.38 -15.04
N VAL A 113 12.61 -9.15 -15.00
CA VAL A 113 12.21 -8.05 -15.90
C VAL A 113 13.46 -7.34 -16.39
N VAL A 114 13.53 -7.05 -17.70
CA VAL A 114 14.49 -6.14 -18.32
C VAL A 114 13.75 -4.92 -18.84
N CYS A 115 14.14 -3.73 -18.42
CA CYS A 115 13.44 -2.48 -18.74
C CYS A 115 14.40 -1.30 -18.88
N GLU A 116 13.93 -0.22 -19.51
CA GLU A 116 14.71 1.01 -19.67
C GLU A 116 14.74 1.84 -18.38
N GLU A 117 13.61 1.91 -17.69
CA GLU A 117 13.45 2.69 -16.46
C GLU A 117 12.50 1.98 -15.49
N ALA A 118 12.62 2.31 -14.20
CA ALA A 118 11.69 1.86 -13.19
C ALA A 118 11.27 3.00 -12.27
N GLN A 119 10.07 2.91 -11.71
CA GLN A 119 9.51 3.84 -10.74
C GLN A 119 9.06 3.06 -9.51
N LEU A 120 9.56 3.47 -8.36
CA LEU A 120 9.22 2.91 -7.06
C LEU A 120 8.21 3.83 -6.37
N GLU A 121 7.08 3.27 -5.94
CA GLU A 121 6.09 3.92 -5.07
C GLU A 121 5.93 3.10 -3.79
N GLU A 122 6.08 3.73 -2.63
CA GLU A 122 6.15 3.02 -1.34
C GLU A 122 5.22 3.62 -0.28
N VAL A 123 4.56 2.72 0.47
CA VAL A 123 3.83 2.98 1.72
C VAL A 123 4.41 2.14 2.86
N ALA A 124 4.64 2.76 4.03
CA ALA A 124 5.28 2.11 5.18
C ALA A 124 4.57 2.40 6.51
N ALA A 125 4.51 1.43 7.41
CA ALA A 125 3.97 1.58 8.76
C ALA A 125 4.81 0.84 9.81
N PRO A 126 4.81 1.27 11.09
CA PRO A 126 5.43 0.51 12.16
C PRO A 126 4.76 -0.86 12.27
N SER A 127 5.56 -1.94 12.31
CA SER A 127 5.02 -3.29 12.43
C SER A 127 4.72 -3.59 13.90
N LEU A 128 3.43 -3.75 14.24
CA LEU A 128 2.99 -4.14 15.59
C LEU A 128 2.78 -5.66 15.74
N GLU A 129 2.55 -6.38 14.64
CA GLU A 129 2.26 -7.83 14.60
C GLU A 129 2.97 -8.51 13.40
N PRO A 130 3.17 -9.84 13.40
CA PRO A 130 3.58 -10.61 12.22
C PRO A 130 2.64 -10.32 11.03
N LEU A 131 3.18 -10.28 9.80
CA LEU A 131 2.39 -10.15 8.58
C LEU A 131 1.53 -11.42 8.46
N SER A 132 0.34 -11.43 9.06
CA SER A 132 -0.65 -12.46 8.75
C SER A 132 -1.33 -12.08 7.44
N LEU A 133 -1.53 -13.06 6.57
CA LEU A 133 -2.28 -12.91 5.32
C LEU A 133 -3.77 -12.53 5.58
N GLU A 134 -4.23 -12.70 6.83
CA GLU A 134 -5.62 -12.52 7.27
C GLU A 134 -5.95 -11.12 7.80
N GLN A 135 -5.34 -10.06 7.28
CA GLN A 135 -5.78 -8.69 7.62
C GLN A 135 -6.99 -8.31 6.77
N VAL A 136 -8.17 -8.78 7.19
CA VAL A 136 -9.45 -8.76 6.46
C VAL A 136 -9.97 -7.35 6.10
N ALA A 137 -9.51 -6.28 6.74
CA ALA A 137 -9.50 -4.94 6.12
C ALA A 137 -8.52 -4.01 6.86
N GLN A 138 -7.41 -3.70 6.21
CA GLN A 138 -6.48 -2.68 6.66
C GLN A 138 -6.36 -1.60 5.58
N TRP A 139 -6.40 -0.35 6.03
CA TRP A 139 -6.13 0.83 5.24
C TRP A 139 -4.95 1.56 5.86
N THR A 140 -3.93 1.87 5.07
CA THR A 140 -2.77 2.64 5.53
C THR A 140 -2.63 3.88 4.68
N PHE A 141 -2.44 5.04 5.30
CA PHE A 141 -2.27 6.32 4.62
C PHE A 141 -0.95 6.95 5.01
N GLN A 142 -0.30 7.59 4.06
CA GLN A 142 0.92 8.36 4.29
C GLN A 142 0.83 9.70 3.58
N SER A 143 1.04 10.76 4.35
CA SER A 143 1.17 12.13 3.84
C SER A 143 2.59 12.63 4.03
N ALA A 144 3.06 13.42 3.08
CA ALA A 144 4.30 14.20 3.23
C ALA A 144 4.08 15.53 3.98
N VAL A 145 2.82 15.89 4.25
CA VAL A 145 2.46 17.14 4.92
C VAL A 145 2.60 16.96 6.44
N PRO A 146 3.22 17.91 7.16
CA PRO A 146 3.46 17.78 8.61
C PRO A 146 2.19 17.96 9.47
N GLU A 147 1.13 18.53 8.91
CA GLU A 147 -0.17 18.62 9.60
C GLU A 147 -0.84 17.24 9.61
N TRP A 148 -1.12 16.72 10.80
CA TRP A 148 -1.76 15.42 10.98
C TRP A 148 -3.08 15.53 11.75
N PRO A 149 -4.01 14.59 11.55
CA PRO A 149 -5.29 14.61 12.26
C PRO A 149 -5.12 14.35 13.76
N THR A 150 -5.99 14.97 14.56
CA THR A 150 -6.13 14.68 15.99
C THR A 150 -7.31 13.75 16.24
N VAL A 151 -7.32 13.08 17.40
CA VAL A 151 -8.48 12.30 17.85
C VAL A 151 -9.73 13.18 17.96
N THR A 152 -9.59 14.41 18.44
CA THR A 152 -10.72 15.36 18.55
C THR A 152 -11.30 15.73 17.19
N TRP A 153 -10.45 15.89 16.17
CA TRP A 153 -10.89 16.13 14.81
C TRP A 153 -11.69 14.94 14.28
N PHE A 154 -11.21 13.69 14.45
CA PHE A 154 -11.95 12.50 14.02
C PHE A 154 -13.35 12.41 14.63
N LEU A 155 -13.45 12.63 15.94
CA LEU A 155 -14.73 12.54 16.63
C LEU A 155 -15.72 13.62 16.14
N ALA A 156 -15.24 14.83 15.87
CA ALA A 156 -16.06 15.90 15.34
C ALA A 156 -16.54 15.62 13.89
N GLU A 157 -15.65 15.18 13.00
CA GLU A 157 -16.01 14.88 11.61
C GLU A 157 -16.95 13.67 11.50
N LEU A 158 -16.76 12.66 12.35
CA LEU A 158 -17.66 11.50 12.40
C LEU A 158 -19.06 11.88 12.91
N ASP A 159 -19.16 12.81 13.85
CA ASP A 159 -20.45 13.35 14.31
C ASP A 159 -21.16 14.11 13.18
N VAL A 160 -20.43 14.98 12.46
CA VAL A 160 -20.93 15.68 11.26
C VAL A 160 -21.38 14.70 10.17
N ALA A 161 -20.68 13.59 10.00
CA ALA A 161 -21.03 12.53 9.06
C ALA A 161 -22.19 11.61 9.54
N GLY A 162 -22.79 11.90 10.70
CA GLY A 162 -23.93 11.15 11.23
C GLY A 162 -23.59 9.79 11.85
N VAL A 163 -22.31 9.54 12.15
CA VAL A 163 -21.80 8.30 12.76
C VAL A 163 -21.03 8.61 14.04
N PRO A 164 -21.68 9.18 15.08
CA PRO A 164 -21.00 9.57 16.30
C PRO A 164 -20.27 8.38 16.93
N CYS A 165 -19.01 8.60 17.28
CA CYS A 165 -18.14 7.59 17.84
C CYS A 165 -17.59 8.03 19.20
N THR A 166 -17.06 7.06 19.94
CA THR A 166 -16.27 7.29 21.15
C THR A 166 -14.87 6.74 20.97
N TRP A 167 -13.91 7.40 21.60
CA TRP A 167 -12.50 7.01 21.57
C TRP A 167 -12.14 6.17 22.79
N ARG A 168 -11.60 4.99 22.57
CA ARG A 168 -10.99 4.16 23.60
C ARG A 168 -9.48 4.17 23.42
N VAL A 169 -8.77 4.79 24.36
CA VAL A 169 -7.30 4.75 24.39
C VAL A 169 -6.86 3.31 24.64
N MET A 170 -5.96 2.80 23.81
CA MET A 170 -5.27 1.55 24.10
C MET A 170 -4.10 1.84 25.04
N THR A 171 -4.11 1.20 26.22
CA THR A 171 -2.94 1.22 27.10
C THR A 171 -1.76 0.62 26.36
N SER A 172 -0.73 1.43 26.15
CA SER A 172 0.53 1.07 25.51
C SER A 172 1.04 -0.26 26.06
N ALA A 173 1.09 -1.30 25.22
CA ALA A 173 1.91 -2.46 25.51
C ALA A 173 3.39 -2.01 25.62
N ALA A 174 4.18 -2.69 26.44
CA ALA A 174 5.63 -2.50 26.45
C ALA A 174 6.17 -2.83 25.04
N GLY A 175 6.90 -1.90 24.41
CA GLY A 175 7.45 -2.08 23.06
C GLY A 175 6.79 -1.26 21.93
N ARG A 176 6.03 -0.20 22.26
CA ARG A 176 5.48 0.73 21.26
C ARG A 176 6.61 1.42 20.48
N HIS A 177 6.53 1.39 19.15
CA HIS A 177 7.51 2.05 18.28
C HIS A 177 7.51 3.57 18.56
N PRO A 178 8.67 4.23 18.70
CA PRO A 178 8.78 5.62 19.17
C PRO A 178 8.09 6.65 18.27
N SER A 179 7.83 6.31 17.01
CA SER A 179 7.11 7.19 16.08
C SER A 179 5.61 7.25 16.35
N ILE A 180 5.03 6.31 17.10
CA ILE A 180 3.57 6.25 17.28
C ILE A 180 3.12 7.39 18.21
N GLN A 181 2.33 8.31 17.67
CA GLN A 181 1.85 9.50 18.37
C GLN A 181 0.65 9.17 19.25
N TRP A 182 -0.36 8.53 18.68
CA TRP A 182 -1.56 8.08 19.38
C TRP A 182 -2.11 6.82 18.74
N GLU A 183 -2.78 6.01 19.54
CA GLU A 183 -3.30 4.70 19.17
C GLU A 183 -4.49 4.37 20.05
N GLY A 184 -5.53 3.81 19.45
CA GLY A 184 -6.76 3.47 20.15
C GLY A 184 -7.82 2.96 19.19
N ASP A 185 -9.02 2.74 19.71
CA ASP A 185 -10.14 2.22 18.94
C ASP A 185 -11.30 3.23 18.92
N LEU A 186 -11.87 3.43 17.72
CA LEU A 186 -13.11 4.15 17.51
C LEU A 186 -14.29 3.19 17.57
N LEU A 187 -15.23 3.51 18.46
CA LEU A 187 -16.42 2.71 18.73
C LEU A 187 -17.67 3.51 18.39
N PRO A 188 -18.52 3.06 17.45
CA PRO A 188 -19.80 3.71 17.18
C PRO A 188 -20.64 3.84 18.45
N ALA A 189 -21.26 5.01 18.67
CA ALA A 189 -22.08 5.25 19.87
C ALA A 189 -23.25 4.25 19.99
N SER A 190 -23.77 3.77 18.86
CA SER A 190 -24.83 2.75 18.78
C SER A 190 -24.40 1.35 19.26
N MET A 191 -23.11 1.16 19.55
CA MET A 191 -22.53 -0.08 20.07
C MET A 191 -22.16 0.02 21.56
N GLN A 192 -22.43 1.14 22.24
CA GLN A 192 -22.12 1.25 23.67
C GLN A 192 -22.93 0.23 24.48
N GLY A 193 -22.24 -0.61 25.27
CA GLY A 193 -22.84 -1.55 26.22
C GLY A 193 -22.83 -3.02 25.82
N SER A 194 -22.38 -3.40 24.61
CA SER A 194 -22.19 -4.81 24.26
C SER A 194 -20.79 -5.29 24.66
N GLU A 195 -20.71 -6.41 25.37
CA GLU A 195 -19.42 -7.04 25.70
C GLU A 195 -18.79 -7.64 24.44
N GLY A 196 -17.47 -7.47 24.27
CA GLY A 196 -16.72 -8.08 23.16
C GLY A 196 -16.70 -7.32 21.83
N ILE A 197 -17.18 -6.06 21.77
CA ILE A 197 -17.16 -5.27 20.53
C ILE A 197 -15.73 -4.85 20.15
N THR A 198 -15.36 -5.16 18.92
CA THR A 198 -14.17 -4.64 18.26
C THR A 198 -14.54 -3.39 17.44
N GLY A 199 -13.85 -2.28 17.72
CA GLY A 199 -14.02 -1.03 16.97
C GLY A 199 -13.12 -0.97 15.74
N VAL A 200 -13.09 0.20 15.11
CA VAL A 200 -12.05 0.53 14.13
C VAL A 200 -10.80 0.93 14.91
N HIS A 201 -9.76 0.13 14.79
CA HIS A 201 -8.46 0.44 15.36
C HIS A 201 -7.78 1.53 14.54
N CYS A 202 -7.30 2.57 15.22
CA CYS A 202 -6.65 3.72 14.61
C CYS A 202 -5.28 3.94 15.26
N MET A 203 -4.27 4.09 14.42
CA MET A 203 -2.90 4.41 14.85
C MET A 203 -2.35 5.54 13.98
N LEU A 204 -1.94 6.63 14.61
CA LEU A 204 -1.14 7.67 13.97
C LEU A 204 0.32 7.52 14.37
N TYR A 205 1.20 7.60 13.39
CA TYR A 205 2.63 7.66 13.60
C TYR A 205 3.21 8.85 12.86
N GLY A 206 4.21 9.45 13.50
CA GLY A 206 5.02 10.50 12.91
C GLY A 206 5.86 9.98 11.75
N PRO A 207 6.69 10.85 11.17
CA PRO A 207 7.45 10.51 9.98
C PRO A 207 8.38 9.32 10.26
N LEU A 208 8.33 8.32 9.39
CA LEU A 208 9.25 7.17 9.44
C LEU A 208 10.46 7.41 8.54
N ASP A 209 10.20 7.95 7.34
CA ASP A 209 11.20 8.36 6.37
C ASP A 209 10.77 9.74 5.80
N GLY A 210 11.58 10.78 6.02
CA GLY A 210 11.29 12.13 5.52
C GLY A 210 10.28 12.92 6.37
N PRO A 211 9.59 13.94 5.80
CA PRO A 211 8.56 14.70 6.50
C PRO A 211 7.17 14.04 6.44
N GLY A 212 6.29 14.41 7.38
CA GLY A 212 4.86 14.09 7.33
C GLY A 212 4.37 13.12 8.39
N PHE A 213 3.33 12.35 8.08
CA PHE A 213 2.74 11.38 8.99
C PHE A 213 2.23 10.15 8.24
N GLY A 214 2.00 9.07 8.98
CA GLY A 214 1.19 7.98 8.48
C GLY A 214 0.14 7.53 9.48
N MET A 215 -0.85 6.85 8.96
CA MET A 215 -2.00 6.40 9.72
C MET A 215 -2.41 5.00 9.28
N VAL A 216 -2.65 4.12 10.25
CA VAL A 216 -3.26 2.80 10.01
C VAL A 216 -4.66 2.80 10.57
N LEU A 217 -5.61 2.36 9.74
CA LEU A 217 -6.97 2.02 10.11
C LEU A 217 -7.19 0.54 9.85
N ARG A 218 -7.68 -0.20 10.85
CA ARG A 218 -8.02 -1.62 10.67
C ARG A 218 -9.21 -2.01 11.51
N VAL A 219 -10.05 -2.92 10.99
CA VAL A 219 -11.07 -3.58 11.82
C VAL A 219 -10.43 -4.82 12.43
N ARG A 220 -10.57 -4.98 13.75
CA ARG A 220 -10.09 -6.19 14.45
C ARG A 220 -11.24 -7.21 14.55
N GLY A 221 -10.97 -8.48 14.30
CA GLY A 221 -11.98 -9.53 14.38
C GLY A 221 -12.94 -9.58 13.17
N ALA A 222 -14.15 -10.10 13.37
CA ALA A 222 -15.15 -10.22 12.31
C ALA A 222 -15.65 -8.84 11.86
N GLN A 223 -15.68 -8.61 10.55
CA GLN A 223 -16.21 -7.39 9.94
C GLN A 223 -17.72 -7.28 10.19
N ASP A 224 -18.13 -6.35 11.05
CA ASP A 224 -19.52 -5.87 11.07
C ASP A 224 -19.70 -4.75 10.04
N ARG A 225 -20.84 -4.72 9.36
CA ARG A 225 -21.24 -3.69 8.38
C ARG A 225 -21.05 -2.27 8.95
N ARG A 226 -21.34 -2.08 10.24
CA ARG A 226 -21.18 -0.79 10.91
C ARG A 226 -19.71 -0.39 11.08
N THR A 227 -18.85 -1.32 11.50
CA THR A 227 -17.40 -1.06 11.58
C THR A 227 -16.78 -0.81 10.22
N GLY A 228 -17.24 -1.51 9.18
CA GLY A 228 -16.85 -1.24 7.79
C GLY A 228 -17.29 0.14 7.32
N GLN A 229 -18.50 0.59 7.69
CA GLN A 229 -18.98 1.93 7.40
C GLN A 229 -18.11 3.01 8.05
N VAL A 230 -17.79 2.87 9.34
CA VAL A 230 -16.91 3.83 10.03
C VAL A 230 -15.51 3.85 9.41
N LEU A 231 -14.93 2.68 9.10
CA LEU A 231 -13.65 2.59 8.40
C LEU A 231 -13.69 3.34 7.06
N SER A 232 -14.73 3.12 6.26
CA SER A 232 -14.89 3.78 4.96
C SER A 232 -15.02 5.29 5.10
N ILE A 233 -15.84 5.78 6.04
CA ILE A 233 -16.02 7.22 6.27
C ILE A 233 -14.72 7.86 6.77
N LEU A 234 -13.99 7.21 7.66
CA LEU A 234 -12.69 7.70 8.13
C LEU A 234 -11.67 7.81 6.99
N ALA A 235 -11.57 6.77 6.15
CA ALA A 235 -10.68 6.79 5.01
C ALA A 235 -11.04 7.94 4.05
N ASP A 236 -12.34 8.17 3.80
CA ASP A 236 -12.81 9.30 2.98
C ASP A 236 -12.40 10.65 3.57
N LEU A 237 -12.68 10.88 4.86
CA LEU A 237 -12.38 12.14 5.53
C LEU A 237 -10.89 12.46 5.47
N ILE A 238 -10.03 11.45 5.68
CA ILE A 238 -8.58 11.62 5.61
C ILE A 238 -8.14 11.92 4.18
N ALA A 239 -8.59 11.14 3.19
CA ALA A 239 -8.21 11.33 1.79
C ALA A 239 -8.70 12.66 1.20
N GLN A 240 -9.82 13.21 1.70
CA GLN A 240 -10.32 14.53 1.29
C GLN A 240 -9.55 15.69 1.94
N ARG A 241 -9.11 15.53 3.20
CA ARG A 241 -8.47 16.60 3.96
C ARG A 241 -6.95 16.68 3.74
N PHE A 242 -6.32 15.55 3.47
CA PHE A 242 -4.87 15.41 3.38
C PHE A 242 -4.46 14.81 2.03
N SER A 243 -3.42 15.38 1.42
CA SER A 243 -2.77 14.77 0.25
C SER A 243 -1.82 13.67 0.70
N GLY A 244 -1.81 12.55 -0.02
CA GLY A 244 -1.00 11.41 0.38
C GLY A 244 -1.21 10.18 -0.50
N GLN A 245 -0.62 9.07 -0.08
CA GLN A 245 -0.79 7.76 -0.69
C GLN A 245 -1.53 6.86 0.29
N CYS A 246 -2.49 6.08 -0.21
CA CYS A 246 -3.18 5.07 0.58
C CYS A 246 -2.88 3.67 0.05
N LEU A 247 -2.77 2.71 0.96
CA LEU A 247 -2.64 1.29 0.69
C LEU A 247 -3.91 0.59 1.14
N VAL A 248 -4.59 -0.07 0.21
CA VAL A 248 -5.77 -0.89 0.47
C VAL A 248 -5.56 -2.27 -0.12
N GLY A 249 -5.50 -3.28 0.74
CA GLY A 249 -5.09 -4.63 0.31
C GLY A 249 -3.68 -4.61 -0.29
N ASN A 250 -3.58 -4.85 -1.60
CA ASN A 250 -2.32 -4.83 -2.36
C ASN A 250 -2.19 -3.59 -3.26
N THR A 251 -3.15 -2.67 -3.24
CA THR A 251 -3.18 -1.52 -4.16
C THR A 251 -2.74 -0.25 -3.44
N ILE A 252 -1.73 0.42 -3.98
CA ILE A 252 -1.35 1.79 -3.60
C ILE A 252 -2.10 2.76 -4.50
N ILE A 253 -2.83 3.70 -3.92
CA ILE A 253 -3.71 4.64 -4.60
C ILE A 253 -3.39 6.06 -4.11
N PRO A 254 -3.21 7.04 -5.02
CA PRO A 254 -3.13 8.44 -4.63
C PRO A 254 -4.39 8.90 -3.90
N GLY A 255 -4.26 9.77 -2.90
CA GLY A 255 -5.37 10.28 -2.11
C GLY A 255 -6.45 10.94 -2.98
N GLU A 256 -6.05 11.68 -4.01
CA GLU A 256 -6.96 12.30 -4.99
C GLU A 256 -7.78 11.29 -5.82
N GLU A 257 -7.28 10.06 -6.02
CA GLU A 257 -7.97 9.03 -6.80
C GLU A 257 -8.86 8.13 -5.95
N TRP A 258 -8.83 8.29 -4.62
CA TRP A 258 -9.57 7.48 -3.66
C TRP A 258 -11.08 7.38 -3.95
N GLN A 259 -11.71 8.51 -4.32
CA GLN A 259 -13.16 8.55 -4.58
C GLN A 259 -13.55 7.68 -5.78
N ASN A 260 -12.72 7.66 -6.83
CA ASN A 260 -12.94 6.80 -8.00
C ASN A 260 -12.75 5.32 -7.65
N TRP A 261 -11.78 5.02 -6.80
CA TRP A 261 -11.54 3.66 -6.37
C TRP A 261 -12.70 3.11 -5.52
N ARG A 262 -13.24 3.93 -4.62
CA ARG A 262 -14.39 3.55 -3.78
C ARG A 262 -15.64 3.25 -4.62
N SER A 263 -15.94 4.07 -5.64
CA SER A 263 -17.10 3.85 -6.49
C SER A 263 -16.98 2.55 -7.30
N LEU A 264 -15.77 2.22 -7.78
CA LEU A 264 -15.47 0.93 -8.41
C LEU A 264 -15.67 -0.25 -7.45
N GLY A 265 -15.25 -0.11 -6.19
CA GLY A 265 -15.47 -1.13 -5.15
C GLY A 265 -16.94 -1.35 -4.82
N GLN A 266 -17.75 -0.28 -4.77
CA GLN A 266 -19.19 -0.37 -4.55
C GLN A 266 -19.93 -1.03 -5.72
N GLN A 267 -19.50 -0.82 -6.96
CA GLN A 267 -20.07 -1.49 -8.13
C GLN A 267 -19.77 -2.99 -8.12
N ARG A 268 -18.54 -3.39 -7.77
CA ARG A 268 -18.18 -4.82 -7.69
C ARG A 268 -18.96 -5.58 -6.62
N GLY A 269 -19.32 -4.94 -5.50
CA GLY A 269 -20.14 -5.56 -4.45
C GLY A 269 -21.65 -5.51 -4.68
N ALA A 270 -22.11 -4.91 -5.79
CA ALA A 270 -23.52 -4.89 -6.18
C ALA A 270 -23.86 -5.96 -7.23
N ASP A 271 -22.83 -6.58 -7.82
CA ASP A 271 -22.94 -7.67 -8.80
C ASP A 271 -22.77 -9.08 -8.16
N GLU A 272 -22.66 -9.16 -6.83
CA GLU A 272 -22.75 -10.39 -6.00
C GLU A 272 -24.07 -10.44 -5.20
#